data_AF-A0A4Q3WC98-F1
#
_entry.id   AF-A0A4Q3WC98-F1
#
_cell.length_a   1.000
_cell.length_b   1.000
_cell.length_c   1.000
_cell.angle_alpha   90.00
_cell.angle_beta   90.00
_cell.angle_gamma   90.00
#
_symmetry.space_group_name_H-M   'P 1'
#
loop_
_entity.id
_entity.type
_entity.pdbx_description
1 polymer ?
#
loop_
_entity_poly.entity_id
_entity_poly.type
_entity_poly.pdbx_seq_one_letter_code
_entity_poly.pdbx_strand_id
1 'polypeptide(L)'
;MTPTVRLATAMLATTLLTAPALAQQPSSITVAWYGGNWGDAFKACVAEPFTKATGIAVNAEIGTSTVTLAKLQQQKAAPTIDVAWMDGGISELALAADVTDNLDPAAIPNLANTLPEAVYKSGATTYAVGTGYYSLGLAYNTQKVKAVPTSWNDLWKPEFEDAVTIPSPANSSGVPFVMFLSKIWGHPAGD
;
A
#
# COMPACT_ATOMS: atom_id res chain seq x y z
N MET A 1 14.74 -31.15 80.78
CA MET A 1 14.21 -32.18 79.87
C MET A 1 12.89 -31.67 79.33
N THR A 2 12.89 -31.21 78.08
CA THR A 2 11.71 -30.72 77.36
C THR A 2 11.93 -31.10 75.89
N PRO A 3 11.07 -31.91 75.26
CA PRO A 3 11.32 -32.38 73.90
C PRO A 3 10.56 -31.54 72.86
N THR A 4 11.06 -31.62 71.61
CA THR A 4 10.32 -31.54 70.33
C THR A 4 9.79 -30.14 69.90
N VAL A 5 9.81 -29.72 68.63
CA VAL A 5 9.75 -30.39 67.31
C VAL A 5 10.55 -29.54 66.28
N ARG A 6 11.30 -30.16 65.37
CA ARG A 6 11.87 -29.50 64.18
C ARG A 6 10.89 -29.62 63.01
N LEU A 7 10.45 -28.49 62.45
CA LEU A 7 9.66 -28.43 61.22
C LEU A 7 10.61 -28.53 60.01
N ALA A 8 10.47 -29.57 59.20
CA ALA A 8 11.16 -29.70 57.91
C ALA A 8 10.27 -29.14 56.80
N THR A 9 10.68 -28.04 56.18
CA THR A 9 9.98 -27.42 55.04
C THR A 9 10.47 -28.10 53.75
N ALA A 10 9.62 -28.90 53.13
CA ALA A 10 9.88 -29.48 51.81
C ALA A 10 9.57 -28.42 50.73
N MET A 11 10.60 -27.99 50.00
CA MET A 11 10.48 -27.02 48.91
C MET A 11 10.28 -27.81 47.59
N LEU A 12 9.04 -27.86 47.08
CA LEU A 12 8.74 -28.42 45.77
C LEU A 12 9.15 -27.41 44.68
N ALA A 13 10.25 -27.68 43.97
CA ALA A 13 10.65 -26.91 42.81
C ALA A 13 9.75 -27.27 41.61
N THR A 14 8.85 -26.38 41.22
CA THR A 14 8.04 -26.51 40.00
C THR A 14 8.85 -25.95 38.83
N THR A 15 9.47 -26.83 38.04
CA THR A 15 10.09 -26.46 36.77
C THR A 15 8.99 -26.14 35.75
N LEU A 16 8.66 -24.85 35.61
CA LEU A 16 7.90 -24.33 34.48
C LEU A 16 8.72 -24.53 33.20
N LEU A 17 8.36 -25.54 32.42
CA LEU A 17 8.83 -25.70 31.04
C LEU A 17 8.29 -24.52 30.23
N THR A 18 9.12 -23.51 30.01
CA THR A 18 8.88 -22.44 29.05
C THR A 18 9.00 -23.03 27.65
N ALA A 19 7.90 -23.54 27.10
CA ALA A 19 7.82 -23.81 25.67
C ALA A 19 8.00 -22.49 24.92
N PRO A 20 8.79 -22.44 23.83
CA PRO A 20 8.88 -21.26 23.00
C PRO A 20 7.48 -20.95 22.49
N ALA A 21 7.00 -19.72 22.75
CA ALA A 21 5.78 -19.23 22.15
C ALA A 21 5.98 -19.21 20.62
N LEU A 22 5.48 -20.22 19.94
CA LEU A 22 5.29 -20.16 18.50
C LEU A 22 4.37 -18.96 18.25
N ALA A 23 4.90 -17.92 17.58
CA ALA A 23 4.14 -16.73 17.24
C ALA A 23 2.84 -17.16 16.56
N GLN A 24 1.73 -16.96 17.28
CA GLN A 24 0.43 -17.41 16.83
C GLN A 24 0.01 -16.51 15.67
N GLN A 25 -0.31 -17.11 14.52
CA GLN A 25 -0.77 -16.35 13.36
C GLN A 25 -1.98 -15.49 13.77
N PRO A 26 -2.03 -14.21 13.36
CA PRO A 26 -3.14 -13.35 13.72
C PRO A 26 -4.43 -13.90 13.11
N SER A 27 -5.56 -13.75 13.83
CA SER A 27 -6.87 -14.14 13.29
C SER A 27 -7.35 -13.21 12.18
N SER A 28 -6.81 -11.98 12.11
CA SER A 28 -7.15 -10.99 11.10
C SER A 28 -6.03 -9.97 10.90
N ILE A 29 -6.02 -9.35 9.73
CA ILE A 29 -5.24 -8.16 9.39
C ILE A 29 -6.15 -7.08 8.82
N THR A 30 -5.80 -5.81 9.03
CA THR A 30 -6.45 -4.65 8.42
C THR A 30 -5.63 -4.17 7.24
N VAL A 31 -6.23 -4.18 6.06
CA VAL A 31 -5.58 -3.74 4.82
C VAL A 31 -6.32 -2.54 4.25
N ALA A 32 -5.59 -1.46 4.00
CA ALA A 32 -6.14 -0.29 3.35
C ALA A 32 -6.03 -0.42 1.82
N TRP A 33 -7.15 -0.24 1.11
CA TRP A 33 -7.18 -0.31 -0.36
C TRP A 33 -8.32 0.54 -0.94
N TYR A 34 -8.37 0.69 -2.27
CA TYR A 34 -9.31 1.59 -2.94
C TYR A 34 -10.76 1.08 -2.93
N GLY A 35 -11.71 2.00 -3.04
CA GLY A 35 -13.12 1.66 -3.22
C GLY A 35 -13.52 1.39 -4.67
N GLY A 36 -14.83 1.20 -4.88
CA GLY A 36 -15.43 1.00 -6.21
C GLY A 36 -15.02 -0.31 -6.88
N ASN A 37 -15.20 -0.39 -8.20
CA ASN A 37 -14.97 -1.61 -8.97
C ASN A 37 -13.57 -2.20 -8.78
N TRP A 38 -12.54 -1.36 -8.60
CA TRP A 38 -11.20 -1.83 -8.31
C TRP A 38 -11.12 -2.51 -6.95
N GLY A 39 -11.72 -1.89 -5.91
CA GLY A 39 -11.79 -2.46 -4.56
C GLY A 39 -12.57 -3.76 -4.49
N ASP A 40 -13.67 -3.85 -5.23
CA ASP A 40 -14.47 -5.08 -5.35
C ASP A 40 -13.65 -6.20 -5.99
N ALA A 41 -12.87 -5.87 -7.04
CA ALA A 41 -11.96 -6.81 -7.67
C ALA A 41 -10.82 -7.23 -6.72
N PHE A 42 -10.21 -6.30 -5.98
CA PHE A 42 -9.20 -6.64 -4.98
C PHE A 42 -9.76 -7.58 -3.92
N LYS A 43 -10.96 -7.31 -3.42
CA LYS A 43 -11.63 -8.17 -2.45
C LYS A 43 -11.83 -9.59 -3.00
N ALA A 44 -12.45 -9.71 -4.17
CA ALA A 44 -12.80 -11.00 -4.76
C ALA A 44 -11.57 -11.80 -5.24
N CYS A 45 -10.53 -11.12 -5.74
CA CYS A 45 -9.38 -11.76 -6.37
C CYS A 45 -8.16 -11.90 -5.46
N VAL A 46 -8.08 -11.13 -4.36
CA VAL A 46 -6.92 -11.13 -3.45
C VAL A 46 -7.34 -11.42 -2.01
N ALA A 47 -8.19 -10.58 -1.40
CA ALA A 47 -8.50 -10.67 0.03
C ALA A 47 -9.25 -11.95 0.41
N GLU A 48 -10.28 -12.32 -0.36
CA GLU A 48 -11.07 -13.54 -0.13
C GLU A 48 -10.26 -14.81 -0.40
N PRO A 49 -9.51 -14.94 -1.52
CA PRO A 49 -8.61 -16.07 -1.73
C PRO A 49 -7.52 -16.19 -0.65
N PHE A 50 -6.93 -15.08 -0.21
CA PHE A 50 -5.96 -15.07 0.90
C PHE A 50 -6.60 -15.59 2.20
N THR A 51 -7.78 -15.09 2.54
CA THR A 51 -8.52 -15.54 3.74
C THR A 51 -8.84 -17.03 3.65
N LYS A 52 -9.29 -17.52 2.49
CA LYS A 52 -9.58 -18.94 2.28
C LYS A 52 -8.33 -19.82 2.39
N ALA A 53 -7.18 -19.34 1.93
CA ALA A 53 -5.93 -20.11 1.95
C ALA A 53 -5.25 -20.13 3.33
N THR A 54 -5.40 -19.06 4.12
CA THR A 54 -4.64 -18.87 5.37
C THR A 54 -5.48 -18.97 6.62
N GLY A 55 -6.80 -18.79 6.51
CA GLY A 55 -7.70 -18.62 7.66
C GLY A 55 -7.63 -17.24 8.32
N ILE A 56 -6.78 -16.33 7.85
CA ILE A 56 -6.61 -14.98 8.37
C ILE A 56 -7.62 -14.06 7.70
N ALA A 57 -8.52 -13.44 8.47
CA ALA A 57 -9.49 -12.51 7.93
C ALA A 57 -8.84 -11.20 7.46
N VAL A 58 -9.29 -10.65 6.34
CA VAL A 58 -8.83 -9.36 5.83
C VAL A 58 -9.92 -8.31 6.06
N ASN A 59 -9.68 -7.42 7.02
CA ASN A 59 -10.53 -6.27 7.30
C ASN A 59 -10.18 -5.12 6.36
N ALA A 60 -11.19 -4.52 5.74
CA ALA A 60 -10.99 -3.47 4.75
C ALA A 60 -10.96 -2.08 5.40
N GLU A 61 -9.92 -1.30 5.10
CA GLU A 61 -9.85 0.13 5.38
C GLU A 61 -9.95 0.91 4.06
N ILE A 62 -11.17 1.18 3.60
CA ILE A 62 -11.39 1.73 2.25
C ILE A 62 -11.10 3.24 2.21
N GLY A 63 -10.27 3.67 1.25
CA GLY A 63 -9.94 5.08 1.05
C GLY A 63 -9.05 5.34 -0.17
N THR A 64 -8.86 6.61 -0.52
CA THR A 64 -7.81 7.02 -1.48
C THR A 64 -6.45 7.00 -0.79
N SER A 65 -5.34 6.94 -1.54
CA SER A 65 -4.00 6.93 -0.94
C SER A 65 -3.73 8.14 -0.06
N THR A 66 -4.25 9.33 -0.39
CA THR A 66 -4.11 10.54 0.43
C THR A 66 -4.85 10.45 1.76
N VAL A 67 -6.04 9.85 1.78
CA VAL A 67 -6.79 9.58 3.02
C VAL A 67 -6.07 8.52 3.86
N THR A 68 -5.56 7.46 3.22
CA THR A 68 -4.77 6.42 3.89
C THR A 68 -3.50 7.01 4.50
N LEU A 69 -2.77 7.88 3.79
CA LEU A 69 -1.59 8.57 4.33
C LEU A 69 -1.93 9.38 5.58
N ALA A 70 -3.02 10.15 5.53
CA ALA A 70 -3.45 10.94 6.69
C ALA A 70 -3.78 10.05 7.91
N LYS A 71 -4.40 8.88 7.69
CA LYS A 71 -4.66 7.90 8.75
C LYS A 71 -3.37 7.31 9.30
N LEU A 72 -2.44 6.89 8.43
CA LEU A 72 -1.12 6.37 8.82
C LEU A 72 -0.35 7.37 9.72
N GLN A 73 -0.37 8.66 9.36
CA GLN A 73 0.21 9.73 10.17
C GLN A 73 -0.47 9.91 11.53
N GLN A 74 -1.80 9.88 11.56
CA GLN A 74 -2.57 10.01 12.81
C GLN A 74 -2.34 8.84 13.77
N GLN A 75 -2.19 7.62 13.22
CA GLN A 75 -2.02 6.41 14.02
C GLN A 75 -0.55 6.04 14.25
N LYS A 76 0.42 6.91 13.95
CA LYS A 76 1.86 6.59 14.04
C LYS A 76 2.27 6.02 15.41
N ALA A 77 1.68 6.52 16.50
CA ALA A 77 1.96 6.03 17.86
C ALA A 77 1.22 4.73 18.23
N ALA A 78 0.17 4.36 17.51
CA ALA A 78 -0.65 3.17 17.73
C ALA A 78 -1.25 2.66 16.41
N PRO A 79 -0.46 2.00 15.55
CA PRO A 79 -0.91 1.61 14.21
C PRO A 79 -2.07 0.60 14.24
N THR A 80 -3.07 0.81 13.39
CA THR A 80 -4.18 -0.14 13.20
C THR A 80 -4.32 -0.66 11.77
N ILE A 81 -3.57 -0.10 10.81
CA ILE A 81 -3.48 -0.59 9.43
C ILE A 81 -2.19 -1.42 9.32
N ASP A 82 -2.33 -2.71 8.98
CA ASP A 82 -1.19 -3.63 8.86
C ASP A 82 -0.53 -3.52 7.47
N VAL A 83 -1.33 -3.34 6.42
CA VAL A 83 -0.85 -3.20 5.04
C VAL A 83 -1.61 -2.08 4.33
N ALA A 84 -0.91 -1.18 3.66
CA ALA A 84 -1.51 -0.10 2.89
C ALA A 84 -1.20 -0.23 1.40
N TRP A 85 -2.23 -0.40 0.57
CA TRP A 85 -2.12 -0.28 -0.87
C TRP A 85 -2.22 1.20 -1.26
N MET A 86 -1.14 1.74 -1.81
CA MET A 86 -1.01 3.17 -2.10
C MET A 86 -0.43 3.41 -3.48
N ASP A 87 -0.79 4.54 -4.08
CA ASP A 87 -0.23 4.97 -5.35
C ASP A 87 1.25 5.36 -5.18
N GLY A 88 2.04 5.08 -6.21
CA GLY A 88 3.38 5.65 -6.34
C GLY A 88 3.33 7.18 -6.33
N GLY A 89 4.30 7.81 -5.68
CA GLY A 89 4.27 9.20 -5.28
C GLY A 89 3.74 9.40 -3.85
N ILE A 90 2.67 8.68 -3.46
CA ILE A 90 2.13 8.78 -2.09
C ILE A 90 2.82 7.82 -1.13
N SER A 91 3.24 6.63 -1.59
CA SER A 91 4.05 5.72 -0.76
C SER A 91 5.39 6.34 -0.34
N GLU A 92 5.97 7.18 -1.18
CA GLU A 92 7.19 7.95 -0.94
C GLU A 92 6.94 9.00 0.16
N LEU A 93 5.77 9.66 0.13
CA LEU A 93 5.37 10.57 1.20
C LEU A 93 5.10 9.83 2.52
N ALA A 94 4.57 8.60 2.46
CA ALA A 94 4.40 7.75 3.63
C ALA A 94 5.75 7.36 4.24
N LEU A 95 6.73 6.98 3.40
CA LEU A 95 8.10 6.76 3.85
C LEU A 95 8.69 8.02 4.48
N ALA A 96 8.57 9.18 3.83
CA ALA A 96 9.09 10.45 4.32
C ALA A 96 8.44 10.90 5.65
N ALA A 97 7.19 10.51 5.88
CA ALA A 97 6.48 10.73 7.13
C ALA A 97 6.85 9.71 8.23
N ASP A 98 7.66 8.70 7.89
CA ASP A 98 8.11 7.65 8.80
C ASP A 98 6.90 6.92 9.43
N VAL A 99 6.01 6.45 8.54
CA VAL A 99 4.78 5.71 8.90
C VAL A 99 4.69 4.35 8.17
N THR A 100 5.81 3.87 7.65
CA THR A 100 5.93 2.58 6.95
C THR A 100 7.10 1.80 7.51
N ASP A 101 6.90 0.50 7.72
CA ASP A 101 8.01 -0.40 8.00
C ASP A 101 8.79 -0.76 6.72
N ASN A 102 9.99 -1.30 6.94
CA ASN A 102 10.81 -1.83 5.86
C ASN A 102 10.34 -3.24 5.49
N LEU A 103 10.32 -3.53 4.19
CA LEU A 103 10.01 -4.87 3.68
C LEU A 103 11.27 -5.73 3.72
N ASP A 104 11.23 -6.81 4.49
CA ASP A 104 12.29 -7.83 4.53
C ASP A 104 12.13 -8.82 3.36
N PRO A 105 13.06 -8.85 2.38
CA PRO A 105 12.99 -9.79 1.27
C PRO A 105 13.10 -11.25 1.67
N ALA A 106 13.70 -11.57 2.82
CA ALA A 106 13.75 -12.93 3.32
C ALA A 106 12.37 -13.41 3.79
N ALA A 107 11.57 -12.53 4.39
CA ALA A 107 10.19 -12.80 4.80
C ALA A 107 9.21 -12.81 3.61
N ILE A 108 9.56 -12.14 2.51
CA ILE A 108 8.72 -12.00 1.31
C ILE A 108 9.44 -12.60 0.10
N PRO A 109 9.56 -13.94 0.00
CA PRO A 109 10.34 -14.60 -1.06
C PRO A 109 9.83 -14.28 -2.46
N ASN A 110 8.54 -13.96 -2.60
CA ASN A 110 7.95 -13.57 -3.88
C ASN A 110 8.41 -12.20 -4.40
N LEU A 111 9.11 -11.38 -3.61
CA LEU A 111 9.76 -10.16 -4.13
C LEU A 111 10.75 -10.48 -5.25
N ALA A 112 11.38 -11.66 -5.23
CA ALA A 112 12.27 -12.11 -6.29
C ALA A 112 11.58 -12.27 -7.67
N ASN A 113 10.25 -12.36 -7.69
CA ASN A 113 9.45 -12.49 -8.92
C ASN A 113 8.99 -11.14 -9.48
N THR A 114 9.33 -10.03 -8.82
CA THR A 114 8.90 -8.69 -9.23
C THR A 114 9.88 -8.06 -10.22
N LEU A 115 9.37 -7.18 -11.08
CA LEU A 115 10.23 -6.35 -11.92
C LEU A 115 11.09 -5.44 -11.02
N PRO A 116 12.37 -5.19 -11.34
CA PRO A 116 13.21 -4.30 -10.57
C PRO A 116 12.59 -2.91 -10.34
N GLU A 117 11.88 -2.40 -11.35
CA GLU A 117 11.18 -1.10 -11.33
C GLU A 117 9.98 -1.08 -10.38
N ALA A 118 9.45 -2.25 -10.00
CA ALA A 118 8.39 -2.38 -9.02
C ALA A 118 8.92 -2.41 -7.59
N VAL A 119 10.24 -2.46 -7.36
CA VAL A 119 10.80 -2.51 -6.00
C VAL A 119 11.26 -1.12 -5.58
N TYR A 120 10.54 -0.51 -4.64
CA TYR A 120 10.81 0.86 -4.19
C TYR A 120 11.78 0.84 -3.02
N LYS A 121 12.90 1.55 -3.17
CA LYS A 121 14.01 1.55 -2.21
C LYS A 121 14.44 2.95 -1.77
N SER A 122 14.88 3.06 -0.53
CA SER A 122 15.62 4.20 0.00
C SER A 122 16.97 3.70 0.50
N GLY A 123 18.03 4.00 -0.25
CA GLY A 123 19.34 3.38 -0.05
C GLY A 123 19.28 1.85 -0.22
N ALA A 124 19.68 1.12 0.81
CA ALA A 124 19.64 -0.35 0.82
C ALA A 124 18.28 -0.95 1.20
N THR A 125 17.34 -0.10 1.62
CA THR A 125 16.11 -0.53 2.27
C THR A 125 14.94 -0.54 1.30
N THR A 126 14.24 -1.67 1.19
CA THR A 126 12.97 -1.75 0.46
C THR A 126 11.84 -1.31 1.37
N TYR A 127 10.99 -0.38 0.93
CA TYR A 127 9.86 0.13 1.73
C TYR A 127 8.50 -0.08 1.07
N ALA A 128 8.47 -0.33 -0.24
CA ALA A 128 7.24 -0.65 -0.96
C ALA A 128 7.52 -1.57 -2.15
N VAL A 129 6.47 -2.24 -2.62
CA VAL A 129 6.50 -3.06 -3.83
C VAL A 129 5.25 -2.78 -4.67
N GLY A 130 5.48 -2.52 -5.96
CA GLY A 130 4.46 -2.33 -6.96
C GLY A 130 3.86 -3.66 -7.39
N THR A 131 2.54 -3.69 -7.48
CA THR A 131 1.72 -4.86 -7.85
C THR A 131 1.07 -4.71 -9.22
N GLY A 132 1.26 -3.56 -9.86
CA GLY A 132 0.76 -3.24 -11.19
C GLY A 132 1.29 -1.90 -11.66
N TYR A 133 1.16 -1.66 -12.96
CA TYR A 133 1.45 -0.38 -13.60
C TYR A 133 0.34 -0.08 -14.59
N TYR A 134 0.20 1.20 -14.93
CA TYR A 134 -0.74 1.65 -15.95
C TYR A 134 -0.09 2.73 -16.80
N SER A 135 -0.68 2.99 -17.96
CA SER A 135 -0.29 4.08 -18.84
C SER A 135 -1.46 5.03 -19.01
N LEU A 136 -1.18 6.32 -19.15
CA LEU A 136 -2.16 7.31 -19.52
C LEU A 136 -2.28 7.37 -21.04
N GLY A 137 -3.51 7.47 -21.52
CA GLY A 137 -3.81 7.57 -22.94
C GLY A 137 -4.96 8.54 -23.20
N LEU A 138 -5.21 8.79 -24.49
CA LEU A 138 -6.31 9.62 -24.94
C LEU A 138 -7.56 8.76 -25.15
N ALA A 139 -8.58 8.98 -24.33
CA ALA A 139 -9.91 8.41 -24.53
C ALA A 139 -10.83 9.47 -25.15
N TYR A 140 -11.55 9.10 -26.21
CA TYR A 140 -12.45 10.03 -26.90
C TYR A 140 -13.73 9.35 -27.38
N ASN A 141 -14.79 10.14 -27.57
CA ASN A 141 -16.06 9.66 -28.11
C ASN A 141 -16.00 9.64 -29.65
N THR A 142 -15.94 8.47 -30.26
CA THR A 142 -15.84 8.27 -31.72
C THR A 142 -17.02 8.82 -32.53
N GLN A 143 -18.18 9.02 -31.89
CA GLN A 143 -19.34 9.62 -32.53
C GLN A 143 -19.22 11.15 -32.62
N LYS A 144 -18.57 11.78 -31.64
CA LYS A 144 -18.46 13.25 -31.52
C LYS A 144 -17.13 13.80 -32.04
N VAL A 145 -16.02 13.10 -31.83
CA VAL A 145 -14.68 13.52 -32.23
C VAL A 145 -14.34 12.93 -33.59
N LYS A 146 -14.26 13.78 -34.62
CA LYS A 146 -13.94 13.38 -36.00
C LYS A 146 -12.48 13.62 -36.36
N ALA A 147 -11.90 14.71 -35.87
CA ALA A 147 -10.46 14.91 -35.87
C ALA A 147 -9.88 14.22 -34.62
N VAL A 148 -9.28 13.05 -34.81
CA VAL A 148 -8.74 12.26 -33.69
C VAL A 148 -7.44 12.90 -33.21
N PRO A 149 -7.30 13.23 -31.90
CA PRO A 149 -6.04 13.72 -31.38
C PRO A 149 -4.99 12.60 -31.43
N THR A 150 -3.82 12.93 -31.97
CA THR A 150 -2.68 12.00 -32.16
C THR A 150 -1.54 12.28 -31.18
N SER A 151 -1.60 13.43 -30.50
CA SER A 151 -0.65 13.85 -29.49
C SER A 151 -1.36 14.55 -28.34
N TRP A 152 -0.70 14.62 -27.18
CA TRP A 152 -1.21 15.38 -26.05
C TRP A 152 -1.31 16.88 -26.36
N ASN A 153 -0.42 17.42 -27.21
CA ASN A 153 -0.49 18.80 -27.68
C ASN A 153 -1.79 19.10 -28.45
N ASP A 154 -2.37 18.10 -29.11
CA ASP A 154 -3.61 18.29 -29.85
C ASP A 154 -4.76 18.71 -28.94
N LEU A 155 -4.73 18.34 -27.65
CA LEU A 155 -5.77 18.70 -26.68
C LEU A 155 -5.92 20.22 -26.47
N TRP A 156 -4.94 21.03 -26.88
CA TRP A 156 -4.98 22.50 -26.81
C TRP A 156 -5.41 23.18 -28.12
N LYS A 157 -5.76 22.40 -29.15
CA LYS A 157 -6.27 22.99 -30.41
C LYS A 157 -7.66 23.60 -30.20
N PRO A 158 -8.01 24.67 -30.93
CA PRO A 158 -9.34 25.31 -30.83
C PRO A 158 -10.51 24.35 -31.04
N GLU A 159 -10.33 23.29 -31.84
CA GLU A 159 -11.35 22.27 -32.09
C GLU A 159 -11.75 21.44 -30.85
N PHE A 160 -10.96 21.49 -29.77
CA PHE A 160 -11.24 20.82 -28.50
C PHE A 160 -11.56 21.78 -27.35
N GLU A 161 -11.81 23.06 -27.64
CA GLU A 161 -12.26 24.03 -26.64
C GLU A 161 -13.51 23.52 -25.91
N ASP A 162 -13.50 23.59 -24.58
CA ASP A 162 -14.53 23.06 -23.67
C ASP A 162 -14.85 21.54 -23.79
N ALA A 163 -14.05 20.78 -24.53
CA ALA A 163 -14.27 19.36 -24.80
C ALA A 163 -13.32 18.40 -24.05
N VAL A 164 -12.27 18.93 -23.40
CA VAL A 164 -11.23 18.14 -22.73
C VAL A 164 -11.47 18.09 -21.23
N THR A 165 -11.43 16.88 -20.68
CA THR A 165 -11.30 16.65 -19.23
C THR A 165 -9.95 15.99 -18.95
N ILE A 166 -9.36 16.36 -17.82
CA ILE A 166 -8.06 15.82 -17.38
C ILE A 166 -8.20 15.11 -16.04
N PRO A 167 -7.31 14.15 -15.71
CA PRO A 167 -7.35 13.49 -14.41
C PRO A 167 -7.16 14.47 -13.25
N SER A 168 -7.92 14.28 -12.18
CA SER A 168 -7.78 15.08 -10.96
C SER A 168 -6.46 14.74 -10.24
N PRO A 169 -5.66 15.74 -9.78
CA PRO A 169 -4.48 15.51 -8.96
C PRO A 169 -4.73 14.71 -7.66
N ALA A 170 -6.00 14.60 -7.23
CA ALA A 170 -6.38 13.80 -6.07
C ALA A 170 -6.43 12.28 -6.35
N ASN A 171 -6.26 11.84 -7.60
CA ASN A 171 -6.23 10.44 -7.99
C ASN A 171 -4.85 10.02 -8.50
N SER A 172 -4.64 8.70 -8.60
CA SER A 172 -3.38 8.08 -9.01
C SER A 172 -2.79 8.68 -10.28
N SER A 173 -3.65 8.97 -11.27
CA SER A 173 -3.26 9.48 -12.58
C SER A 173 -2.95 10.97 -12.65
N GLY A 174 -3.45 11.78 -11.72
CA GLY A 174 -3.41 13.24 -11.85
C GLY A 174 -2.01 13.85 -11.69
N VAL A 175 -1.26 13.44 -10.66
CA VAL A 175 0.12 13.91 -10.46
C VAL A 175 1.04 13.49 -11.62
N PRO A 176 1.06 12.21 -12.05
CA PRO A 176 1.80 11.81 -13.25
C PRO A 176 1.39 12.58 -14.50
N PHE A 177 0.10 12.87 -14.69
CA PHE A 177 -0.38 13.65 -15.82
C PHE A 177 0.18 15.07 -15.83
N VAL A 178 0.16 15.77 -14.68
CA VAL A 178 0.71 17.13 -14.57
C VAL A 178 2.22 17.15 -14.82
N MET A 179 2.97 16.19 -14.26
CA MET A 179 4.41 16.07 -14.49
C MET A 179 4.73 15.80 -15.96
N PHE A 180 3.94 14.94 -16.60
CA PHE A 180 4.05 14.63 -18.01
C PHE A 180 3.78 15.85 -18.89
N LEU A 181 2.72 16.62 -18.57
CA LEU A 181 2.42 17.88 -19.26
C LEU A 181 3.55 18.91 -19.12
N SER A 182 4.09 19.09 -17.91
CA SER A 182 5.24 19.98 -17.68
C SER A 182 6.41 19.67 -18.61
N LYS A 183 6.73 18.36 -18.74
CA LYS A 183 7.79 17.88 -19.63
C LYS A 183 7.51 18.16 -21.11
N ILE A 184 6.26 18.03 -21.56
CA ILE A 184 5.90 18.33 -22.97
C ILE A 184 6.15 19.81 -23.31
N TRP A 185 5.92 20.73 -22.37
CA TRP A 185 6.17 22.15 -22.58
C TRP A 185 7.59 22.61 -22.23
N GLY A 186 8.55 21.68 -22.18
CA GLY A 186 9.96 22.02 -22.01
C GLY A 186 10.32 22.59 -20.64
N HIS A 187 9.45 22.42 -19.63
CA HIS A 187 9.79 22.74 -18.26
C HIS A 187 10.42 21.49 -17.63
N PRO A 188 11.58 21.59 -16.95
CA PRO A 188 12.14 20.46 -16.22
C PRO A 188 11.09 19.94 -15.24
N ALA A 189 10.97 18.61 -15.13
CA ALA A 189 10.35 18.01 -13.96
C ALA A 189 11.20 18.43 -12.76
N GLY A 190 10.74 19.39 -11.97
CA GLY A 190 11.51 20.00 -10.90
C GLY A 190 11.91 18.99 -9.82
N ASP A 191 13.08 19.24 -9.26
CA ASP A 191 13.73 18.59 -8.11
C ASP A 191 12.88 18.64 -6.83
#